data_AF-A0AAN5D836-F1
#
_entry.id   AF-A0AAN5D836-F1
#
_cell.length_a   1.000
_cell.length_b   1.000
_cell.length_c   1.000
_cell.angle_alpha   90.00
_cell.angle_beta   90.00
_cell.angle_gamma   90.00
#
_symmetry.space_group_name_H-M   'P 1'
#
loop_
_entity.id
_entity.type
_entity.pdbx_description
1 polymer ?
#
loop_
_entity_poly.entity_id
_entity_poly.type
_entity_poly.pdbx_seq_one_letter_code
_entity_poly.pdbx_strand_id
1 'polypeptide(L)'
;MSEALEIFDICQTLIISMALIITIPPACFVYFKLLFVPPITSNYTFKLIVFNGVAELTYCVVYLFAFQFASYPFMTGFYELLMDRGLVIMISTIHSYLKVLTLSTAFFVALNRAKSIKFLRKSSNDSRFFFVSVVVSLVLPIPITCDVCIFSQLEYEEFEFGGSVVYLPHEVTNGDILRKASDALSIILSIITLIVNIFLSVILARERKYIDKADMNKFNGEKGLIITSIVSYAFYMLCFASNILARYFDVLFCGFVQWLFLGLNSITPFWCIILFTPTVRRLAFSKQREGKPIVVLSQ
;
A
#
# COMPACT_ATOMS: atom_id res chain seq x y z
N MET A 1 16.11 22.01 -14.04
CA MET A 1 15.28 20.81 -14.34
C MET A 1 14.98 20.82 -15.84
N SER A 2 15.02 19.67 -16.52
CA SER A 2 14.68 19.60 -17.95
C SER A 2 13.17 19.80 -18.13
N GLU A 3 12.74 20.58 -19.11
CA GLU A 3 11.33 20.84 -19.46
C GLU A 3 10.50 19.55 -19.57
N ALA A 4 11.11 18.47 -20.08
CA ALA A 4 10.47 17.17 -20.18
C ALA A 4 10.13 16.53 -18.82
N LEU A 5 10.95 16.74 -17.79
CA LEU A 5 10.70 16.22 -16.44
C LEU A 5 9.57 16.96 -15.74
N GLU A 6 9.42 18.26 -16.01
CA GLU A 6 8.33 19.07 -15.49
C GLU A 6 6.99 18.65 -16.09
N ILE A 7 6.94 18.49 -17.42
CA ILE A 7 5.77 17.96 -18.12
C ILE A 7 5.43 16.56 -17.60
N PHE A 8 6.43 15.72 -17.40
CA PHE A 8 6.23 14.39 -16.83
C PHE A 8 5.64 14.47 -15.42
N ASP A 9 6.18 15.32 -14.54
CA ASP A 9 5.73 15.47 -13.15
C ASP A 9 4.27 15.96 -13.06
N ILE A 10 3.93 16.97 -13.86
CA ILE A 10 2.55 17.48 -13.97
C ILE A 10 1.61 16.37 -14.47
N CYS A 11 1.98 15.68 -15.55
CA CYS A 11 1.16 14.60 -16.11
C CYS A 11 0.93 13.47 -15.11
N GLN A 12 1.98 12.97 -14.45
CA GLN A 12 1.83 11.88 -13.48
C GLN A 12 0.99 12.32 -12.28
N THR A 13 1.17 13.55 -11.79
CA THR A 13 0.42 14.07 -10.64
C THR A 13 -1.05 14.15 -10.96
N LEU A 14 -1.40 14.70 -12.11
CA LEU A 14 -2.79 14.80 -12.55
C LEU A 14 -3.41 13.41 -12.76
N ILE A 15 -2.73 12.52 -13.50
CA ILE A 15 -3.27 11.19 -13.81
C ILE A 15 -3.50 10.37 -12.54
N ILE A 16 -2.50 10.29 -11.66
CA ILE A 16 -2.62 9.51 -10.43
C ILE A 16 -3.61 10.15 -9.46
N SER A 17 -3.63 11.47 -9.32
CA SER A 17 -4.61 12.15 -8.44
C SER A 17 -6.05 11.94 -8.93
N MET A 18 -6.30 12.07 -10.24
CA MET A 18 -7.60 11.75 -10.82
C MET A 18 -7.98 10.28 -10.59
N ALA A 19 -7.03 9.37 -10.78
CA ALA A 19 -7.26 7.95 -10.54
C ALA A 19 -7.56 7.65 -9.06
N LEU A 20 -6.91 8.33 -8.11
CA LEU A 20 -7.21 8.24 -6.67
C LEU A 20 -8.62 8.76 -6.36
N ILE A 21 -9.00 9.93 -6.90
CA ILE A 21 -10.34 10.51 -6.71
C ILE A 21 -11.43 9.55 -7.21
N ILE A 22 -11.19 8.87 -8.35
CA ILE A 22 -12.12 7.87 -8.89
C ILE A 22 -12.11 6.59 -8.06
N THR A 23 -10.97 6.18 -7.51
CA THR A 23 -10.78 4.89 -6.83
C THR A 23 -11.24 4.90 -5.36
N ILE A 24 -11.00 6.00 -4.63
CA ILE A 24 -11.26 6.06 -3.18
C ILE A 24 -12.75 5.84 -2.85
N PRO A 25 -13.73 6.53 -3.47
CA PRO A 25 -15.14 6.33 -3.14
C PRO A 25 -15.62 4.87 -3.32
N PRO A 26 -15.40 4.20 -4.46
CA PRO A 26 -15.82 2.80 -4.61
C PRO A 26 -14.98 1.85 -3.75
N ALA A 27 -13.70 2.14 -3.50
CA ALA A 27 -12.88 1.36 -2.57
C ALA A 27 -13.47 1.40 -1.15
N CYS A 28 -13.79 2.59 -0.63
CA CYS A 28 -14.45 2.76 0.66
C CYS A 28 -15.77 1.99 0.73
N PHE A 29 -16.61 2.05 -0.31
CA PHE A 29 -17.87 1.31 -0.35
C PHE A 29 -17.67 -0.21 -0.33
N VAL A 30 -16.72 -0.72 -1.11
CA VAL A 30 -16.42 -2.16 -1.16
C VAL A 30 -15.79 -2.63 0.13
N TYR A 31 -14.84 -1.88 0.69
CA TYR A 31 -14.20 -2.18 1.97
C TYR A 31 -15.21 -2.20 3.12
N PHE A 32 -16.13 -1.23 3.15
CA PHE A 32 -17.24 -1.24 4.09
C PHE A 32 -18.08 -2.52 3.96
N LYS A 33 -18.47 -2.90 2.73
CA LYS A 33 -19.20 -4.16 2.51
C LYS A 33 -18.43 -5.39 2.97
N LEU A 34 -17.12 -5.47 2.68
CA LEU A 34 -16.27 -6.60 3.08
C LEU A 34 -16.14 -6.72 4.61
N LEU A 35 -16.18 -5.60 5.33
CA LEU A 35 -16.07 -5.58 6.78
C LEU A 35 -17.39 -5.91 7.49
N PHE A 36 -18.53 -5.48 6.94
CA PHE A 36 -19.81 -5.48 7.68
C PHE A 36 -20.90 -6.39 7.09
N VAL A 37 -20.80 -6.89 5.85
CA VAL A 37 -21.86 -7.70 5.23
C VAL A 37 -21.59 -9.22 5.35
N PRO A 38 -22.44 -9.98 6.07
CA PRO A 38 -22.36 -11.44 6.10
C PRO A 38 -22.62 -12.03 4.71
N PRO A 39 -22.00 -13.17 4.33
CA PRO A 39 -21.17 -14.06 5.14
C PRO A 39 -19.66 -13.71 5.13
N ILE A 40 -19.25 -12.61 4.50
CA ILE A 40 -17.81 -12.28 4.31
C ILE A 40 -17.16 -11.84 5.61
N THR A 41 -17.93 -11.23 6.52
CA THR A 41 -17.44 -10.74 7.82
C THR A 41 -16.78 -11.82 8.69
N SER A 42 -17.04 -13.11 8.45
CA SER A 42 -16.41 -14.21 9.18
C SER A 42 -15.01 -14.53 8.68
N ASN A 43 -14.63 -14.06 7.48
CA ASN A 43 -13.33 -14.36 6.89
C ASN A 43 -12.30 -13.27 7.20
N TYR A 44 -11.43 -13.58 8.15
CA TYR A 44 -10.36 -12.69 8.61
C TYR A 44 -9.33 -12.32 7.52
N THR A 45 -9.22 -13.12 6.45
CA THR A 45 -8.34 -12.80 5.32
C THR A 45 -8.79 -11.54 4.59
N PHE A 46 -10.10 -11.39 4.37
CA PHE A 46 -10.64 -10.19 3.74
C PHE A 46 -10.47 -8.96 4.65
N LYS A 47 -10.61 -9.11 5.97
CA LYS A 47 -10.34 -8.02 6.93
C LYS A 47 -8.90 -7.55 6.85
N LEU A 48 -7.94 -8.46 6.75
CA LEU A 48 -6.52 -8.12 6.63
C LEU A 48 -6.22 -7.41 5.30
N ILE A 49 -6.85 -7.85 4.20
CA ILE A 49 -6.74 -7.19 2.89
C ILE A 49 -7.32 -5.78 2.94
N VAL A 50 -8.48 -5.59 3.57
CA VAL A 50 -9.08 -4.27 3.75
C VAL A 50 -8.18 -3.39 4.61
N PHE A 51 -7.62 -3.91 5.70
CA PHE A 51 -6.71 -3.16 6.56
C PHE A 51 -5.46 -2.68 5.80
N ASN A 52 -4.83 -3.57 5.02
CA ASN A 52 -3.70 -3.21 4.16
C ASN A 52 -4.10 -2.15 3.11
N GLY A 53 -5.22 -2.35 2.41
CA GLY A 53 -5.66 -1.45 1.36
C GLY A 53 -6.03 -0.05 1.87
N VAL A 54 -6.64 0.04 3.06
CA VAL A 54 -6.87 1.33 3.72
C VAL A 54 -5.54 1.99 4.08
N ALA A 55 -4.60 1.26 4.68
CA ALA A 55 -3.28 1.80 5.00
C ALA A 55 -2.54 2.31 3.76
N GLU A 56 -2.58 1.59 2.64
CA GLU A 56 -1.94 1.98 1.38
C GLU A 56 -2.56 3.24 0.77
N LEU A 57 -3.89 3.31 0.72
CA LEU A 57 -4.59 4.50 0.23
C LEU A 57 -4.31 5.72 1.11
N THR A 58 -4.34 5.55 2.44
CA THR A 58 -4.00 6.65 3.36
C THR A 58 -2.55 7.07 3.22
N TYR A 59 -1.62 6.11 3.10
CA TYR A 59 -0.20 6.40 2.87
C TYR A 59 0.02 7.20 1.59
N CYS A 60 -0.64 6.82 0.49
CA CYS A 60 -0.56 7.51 -0.78
C CYS A 60 -1.09 8.95 -0.71
N VAL A 61 -2.23 9.17 -0.03
CA VAL A 61 -2.75 10.52 0.20
C VAL A 61 -1.80 11.35 1.06
N VAL A 62 -1.23 10.78 2.12
CA VAL A 62 -0.26 11.50 2.95
C VAL A 62 1.01 11.82 2.15
N TYR A 63 1.49 10.91 1.30
CA TYR A 63 2.63 11.17 0.41
C TYR A 63 2.33 12.33 -0.54
N LEU A 64 1.12 12.39 -1.11
CA LEU A 64 0.70 13.48 -2.00
C LEU A 64 0.87 14.84 -1.33
N PHE A 65 0.40 14.98 -0.09
CA PHE A 65 0.49 16.22 0.67
C PHE A 65 1.85 16.48 1.32
N ALA A 66 2.64 15.45 1.60
CA ALA A 66 3.94 15.62 2.25
C ALA A 66 5.06 15.90 1.25
N PHE A 67 4.99 15.32 0.05
CA PHE A 67 6.08 15.37 -0.93
C PHE A 67 5.62 15.89 -2.29
N GLN A 68 4.57 15.30 -2.88
CA GLN A 68 4.23 15.57 -4.28
C GLN A 68 3.71 16.99 -4.50
N PHE A 69 2.88 17.50 -3.60
CA PHE A 69 2.34 18.86 -3.72
C PHE A 69 3.35 19.95 -3.35
N ALA A 70 4.49 19.60 -2.74
CA ALA A 70 5.50 20.57 -2.31
C ALA A 70 6.17 21.26 -3.51
N SER A 71 6.30 20.54 -4.63
CA SER A 71 6.86 21.05 -5.88
C SER A 71 5.93 22.01 -6.65
N TYR A 72 4.73 22.32 -6.14
CA TYR A 72 3.75 23.14 -6.86
C TYR A 72 3.50 24.51 -6.21
N PRO A 73 3.62 25.62 -6.96
CA PRO A 73 3.45 26.98 -6.42
C PRO A 73 2.09 27.28 -5.79
N PHE A 74 1.02 26.57 -6.17
CA PHE A 74 -0.31 26.82 -5.60
C PHE A 74 -0.43 26.36 -4.13
N MET A 75 0.51 25.54 -3.66
CA MET A 75 0.51 25.00 -2.29
C MET A 75 1.47 25.74 -1.35
N THR A 76 2.18 26.75 -1.81
CA THR A 76 3.19 27.49 -1.02
C THR A 76 2.61 27.98 0.31
N GLY A 77 1.45 28.64 0.30
CA GLY A 77 0.80 29.10 1.55
C GLY A 77 0.35 27.98 2.50
N PHE A 78 0.13 26.76 2.01
CA PHE A 78 -0.13 25.59 2.87
C PHE A 78 1.15 25.15 3.59
N TYR A 79 2.29 25.14 2.90
CA TYR A 79 3.58 24.76 3.50
C TYR A 79 4.13 25.84 4.45
N GLU A 80 3.96 27.11 4.13
CA GLU A 80 4.23 28.23 5.06
C GLU A 80 3.46 28.03 6.38
N LEU A 81 2.15 27.77 6.29
CA LEU A 81 1.32 27.48 7.48
C LEU A 81 1.82 26.25 8.25
N LEU A 82 2.25 25.19 7.56
CA LEU A 82 2.77 23.99 8.21
C LEU A 82 4.06 24.28 9.00
N MET A 83 4.97 25.06 8.41
CA MET A 83 6.23 25.45 9.04
C MET A 83 5.98 26.40 10.22
N ASP A 84 5.18 27.45 10.02
CA ASP A 84 4.84 28.45 11.05
C ASP A 84 4.17 27.83 12.28
N ARG A 85 3.41 26.76 12.09
CA ARG A 85 2.71 26.05 13.16
C ARG A 85 3.46 24.83 13.70
N GLY A 86 4.63 24.51 13.17
CA GLY A 86 5.40 23.32 13.55
C GLY A 86 4.69 21.99 13.24
N LEU A 87 3.77 21.97 12.27
CA LEU A 87 2.98 20.80 11.90
C LEU A 87 3.74 19.83 10.96
N VAL A 88 4.92 20.24 10.47
CA VAL A 88 5.77 19.40 9.61
C VAL A 88 6.15 18.09 10.31
N ILE A 89 6.46 18.15 11.61
CA ILE A 89 6.78 16.96 12.42
C ILE A 89 5.61 15.98 12.42
N MET A 90 4.37 16.48 12.55
CA MET A 90 3.18 15.64 12.56
C MET A 90 2.99 14.92 11.21
N ILE A 91 3.13 15.64 10.10
CA ILE A 91 2.99 15.04 8.75
C ILE A 91 4.09 14.01 8.49
N SER A 92 5.35 14.35 8.80
CA SER A 92 6.48 13.42 8.66
C SER A 92 6.32 12.16 9.52
N THR A 93 5.82 12.33 10.76
CA THR A 93 5.53 11.22 11.66
C THR A 93 4.46 10.29 11.10
N ILE A 94 3.34 10.84 10.64
CA ILE A 94 2.24 10.08 10.05
C ILE A 94 2.72 9.36 8.79
N HIS A 95 3.45 10.06 7.92
CA HIS A 95 4.01 9.50 6.70
C HIS A 95 4.90 8.28 7.00
N SER A 96 5.87 8.45 7.90
CA SER A 96 6.83 7.40 8.25
C SER A 96 6.16 6.20 8.92
N TYR A 97 5.18 6.46 9.79
CA TYR A 97 4.38 5.40 10.41
C TYR A 97 3.61 4.58 9.36
N LEU A 98 2.92 5.27 8.44
CA LEU A 98 2.12 4.62 7.40
C LEU A 98 2.98 3.84 6.40
N LYS A 99 4.17 4.34 6.05
CA LYS A 99 5.13 3.63 5.19
C LYS A 99 5.48 2.24 5.75
N VAL A 100 5.76 2.15 7.05
CA VAL A 100 6.14 0.88 7.69
C VAL A 100 4.90 0.02 7.95
N LEU A 101 3.77 0.65 8.31
CA LEU A 101 2.51 -0.03 8.50
C LEU A 101 2.12 -0.79 7.23
N THR A 102 2.08 -0.11 6.07
CA THR A 102 1.72 -0.71 4.77
C THR A 102 2.61 -1.88 4.40
N LEU A 103 3.93 -1.75 4.58
CA LEU A 103 4.88 -2.83 4.32
C LEU A 103 4.63 -4.04 5.23
N SER A 104 4.45 -3.80 6.53
CA SER A 104 4.22 -4.87 7.50
C SER A 104 2.88 -5.58 7.25
N THR A 105 1.82 -4.83 6.92
CA THR A 105 0.50 -5.41 6.61
C THR A 105 0.54 -6.21 5.32
N ALA A 106 1.26 -5.74 4.30
CA ALA A 106 1.43 -6.46 3.04
C ALA A 106 2.15 -7.79 3.25
N PHE A 107 3.19 -7.80 4.10
CA PHE A 107 3.87 -9.02 4.53
C PHE A 107 2.90 -10.03 5.16
N PHE A 108 2.10 -9.59 6.14
CA PHE A 108 1.14 -10.48 6.80
C PHE A 108 0.01 -10.93 5.87
N VAL A 109 -0.42 -10.11 4.92
CA VAL A 109 -1.36 -10.54 3.86
C VAL A 109 -0.75 -11.66 3.02
N ALA A 110 0.51 -11.52 2.62
CA ALA A 110 1.22 -12.55 1.86
C ALA A 110 1.40 -13.84 2.68
N LEU A 111 1.79 -13.74 3.95
CA LEU A 111 1.89 -14.89 4.85
C LEU A 111 0.55 -15.58 5.09
N ASN A 112 -0.52 -14.82 5.31
CA ASN A 112 -1.85 -15.37 5.51
C ASN A 112 -2.28 -16.21 4.30
N ARG A 113 -1.99 -15.72 3.09
CA ARG A 113 -2.28 -16.44 1.85
C ARG A 113 -1.40 -17.68 1.68
N ALA A 114 -0.13 -17.59 2.01
CA ALA A 114 0.77 -18.74 1.97
C ALA A 114 0.31 -19.83 2.95
N LYS A 115 -0.19 -19.41 4.12
CA LYS A 115 -0.86 -20.29 5.08
C LYS A 115 -2.12 -20.89 4.48
N SER A 116 -3.05 -20.10 3.96
CA SER A 116 -4.32 -20.57 3.39
C SER A 116 -4.11 -21.63 2.30
N ILE A 117 -3.15 -21.43 1.39
CA ILE A 117 -2.89 -22.39 0.31
C ILE A 117 -2.31 -23.70 0.86
N LYS A 118 -1.31 -23.64 1.76
CA LYS A 118 -0.74 -24.85 2.39
C LYS A 118 -1.75 -25.58 3.29
N PHE A 119 -2.66 -24.83 3.92
CA PHE A 119 -3.65 -25.33 4.86
C PHE A 119 -5.05 -25.54 4.27
N LEU A 120 -5.23 -25.49 2.94
CA LEU A 120 -6.45 -25.96 2.27
C LEU A 120 -6.85 -27.40 2.66
N ARG A 121 -5.98 -28.14 3.36
CA ARG A 121 -6.21 -29.47 3.96
C ARG A 121 -6.49 -29.52 5.47
N LYS A 122 -6.38 -28.43 6.25
CA LYS A 122 -6.61 -28.48 7.71
C LYS A 122 -7.19 -27.15 8.25
N SER A 123 -8.43 -27.21 8.75
CA SER A 123 -9.10 -26.11 9.45
C SER A 123 -8.23 -25.61 10.61
N SER A 124 -7.77 -24.36 10.51
CA SER A 124 -6.91 -23.69 11.49
C SER A 124 -7.59 -22.43 11.99
N ASN A 125 -7.23 -22.00 13.19
CA ASN A 125 -7.83 -20.86 13.87
C ASN A 125 -7.33 -19.53 13.25
N ASP A 126 -7.98 -19.08 12.17
CA ASP A 126 -7.57 -17.89 11.39
C ASP A 126 -7.75 -16.55 12.14
N SER A 127 -8.59 -16.52 13.16
CA SER A 127 -8.80 -15.36 14.02
C SER A 127 -7.52 -14.93 14.76
N ARG A 128 -6.80 -15.89 15.36
CA ARG A 128 -5.57 -15.62 16.12
C ARG A 128 -4.48 -15.04 15.23
N PHE A 129 -4.32 -15.60 14.02
CA PHE A 129 -3.34 -15.11 13.06
C PHE A 129 -3.62 -13.66 12.68
N PHE A 130 -4.90 -13.32 12.43
CA PHE A 130 -5.30 -11.96 12.13
C PHE A 130 -4.98 -10.97 13.25
N PHE A 131 -5.37 -11.27 14.50
CA PHE A 131 -5.10 -10.36 15.62
C PHE A 131 -3.60 -10.15 15.85
N VAL A 132 -2.79 -11.22 15.80
CA VAL A 132 -1.33 -11.10 15.91
C VAL A 132 -0.77 -10.25 14.78
N SER A 133 -1.22 -10.47 13.54
CA SER A 133 -0.77 -9.71 12.37
C SER A 133 -1.05 -8.22 12.54
N VAL A 134 -2.28 -7.85 12.94
CA VAL A 134 -2.66 -6.45 13.14
C VAL A 134 -1.85 -5.80 14.26
N VAL A 135 -1.71 -6.47 15.41
CA VAL A 135 -0.95 -5.94 16.55
C VAL A 135 0.52 -5.74 16.18
N VAL A 136 1.16 -6.74 15.56
CA VAL A 136 2.56 -6.62 15.15
C VAL A 136 2.74 -5.52 14.10
N SER A 137 1.82 -5.40 13.13
CA SER A 137 1.84 -4.32 12.14
C SER A 137 1.69 -2.93 12.74
N LEU A 138 0.95 -2.76 13.83
CA LEU A 138 0.82 -1.47 14.53
C LEU A 138 2.03 -1.15 15.42
N VAL A 139 2.72 -2.17 15.93
CA VAL A 139 3.88 -2.00 16.82
C VAL A 139 5.19 -1.79 16.05
N LEU A 140 5.37 -2.47 14.92
CA LEU A 140 6.60 -2.38 14.11
C LEU A 140 6.98 -0.96 13.65
N PRO A 141 6.05 -0.05 13.33
CA PRO A 141 6.38 1.33 12.96
C PRO A 141 6.87 2.20 14.13
N ILE A 142 6.60 1.83 15.39
CA ILE A 142 6.87 2.69 16.57
C ILE A 142 8.33 3.16 16.65
N PRO A 143 9.36 2.30 16.48
CA PRO A 143 10.76 2.76 16.56
C PRO A 143 11.10 3.84 15.52
N ILE A 144 10.49 3.75 14.34
CA ILE A 144 10.73 4.68 13.22
C ILE A 144 10.01 6.01 13.49
N THR A 145 8.81 5.95 14.02
CA THR A 145 8.09 7.13 14.50
C THR A 145 8.87 7.84 15.61
N CYS A 146 9.44 7.09 16.57
CA CYS A 146 10.28 7.67 17.61
C CYS A 146 11.54 8.33 17.03
N ASP A 147 12.17 7.75 16.01
CA ASP A 147 13.31 8.35 15.32
C ASP A 147 12.94 9.71 14.71
N VAL A 148 11.82 9.77 13.98
CA VAL A 148 11.35 10.99 13.32
C VAL A 148 10.89 12.07 14.32
N CYS A 149 10.35 11.68 15.47
CA CYS A 149 9.97 12.66 16.48
C CYS A 149 11.16 13.26 17.24
N ILE A 150 12.28 12.54 17.36
CA ILE A 150 13.37 12.88 18.29
C ILE A 150 14.68 13.25 17.57
N PHE A 151 15.03 12.55 16.49
CA PHE A 151 16.37 12.58 15.88
C PHE A 151 16.39 13.04 14.41
N SER A 152 15.33 12.76 13.66
CA SER A 152 15.25 13.03 12.22
C SER A 152 14.08 13.96 11.93
N GLN A 153 14.33 15.16 11.42
CA GLN A 153 13.27 16.12 11.11
C GLN A 153 13.16 16.30 9.58
N LEU A 154 11.91 16.36 9.11
CA LEU A 154 11.62 16.80 7.76
C LEU A 154 11.51 18.33 7.82
N GLU A 155 12.23 19.00 6.94
CA GLU A 155 12.16 20.44 6.73
C GLU A 155 11.77 20.71 5.27
N TYR A 156 11.20 21.88 5.00
CA TYR A 156 10.88 22.31 3.65
C TYR A 156 11.79 23.48 3.30
N GLU A 157 12.69 23.28 2.34
CA GLU A 157 13.58 24.34 1.87
C GLU A 157 12.91 25.13 0.74
N GLU A 158 13.00 26.45 0.81
CA GLU A 158 12.52 27.34 -0.24
C GLU A 158 13.41 27.26 -1.47
N PHE A 159 12.76 27.09 -2.63
CA PHE A 159 13.43 27.05 -3.91
C PHE A 159 12.70 27.94 -4.91
N GLU A 160 13.42 28.89 -5.52
CA GLU A 160 12.86 29.73 -6.58
C GLU A 160 12.93 28.99 -7.92
N PHE A 161 11.76 28.71 -8.51
CA PHE A 161 11.64 28.09 -9.83
C PHE A 161 10.71 28.91 -10.73
N GLY A 162 11.23 29.39 -11.86
CA GLY A 162 10.43 30.12 -12.85
C GLY A 162 9.79 31.42 -12.34
N GLY A 163 10.39 32.07 -11.32
CA GLY A 163 9.84 33.28 -10.68
C GLY A 163 8.74 33.00 -9.65
N SER A 164 8.52 31.73 -9.28
CA SER A 164 7.62 31.30 -8.22
C SER A 164 8.40 30.55 -7.14
N VAL A 165 7.99 30.69 -5.87
CA VAL A 165 8.58 29.94 -4.75
C VAL A 165 7.89 28.58 -4.65
N VAL A 166 8.69 27.51 -4.62
CA VAL A 166 8.26 26.15 -4.34
C VAL A 166 9.04 25.60 -3.14
N TYR A 167 8.51 24.56 -2.50
CA TYR A 167 9.15 23.93 -1.36
C TYR A 167 9.69 22.56 -1.71
N LEU A 168 10.93 22.28 -1.30
CA LEU A 168 11.54 20.97 -1.46
C LEU A 168 11.70 20.31 -0.08
N PRO A 169 11.12 19.12 0.13
CA PRO A 169 11.30 18.38 1.37
C PRO A 169 12.76 17.92 1.51
N HIS A 170 13.38 18.27 2.63
CA HIS A 170 14.73 17.89 3.01
C HIS A 170 14.73 17.19 4.38
N GLU A 171 15.42 16.05 4.50
CA GLU A 171 15.55 15.34 5.78
C GLU A 171 16.83 15.77 6.50
N VAL A 172 16.68 16.51 7.61
CA VAL A 172 17.78 16.85 8.51
C VAL A 172 17.91 15.77 9.58
N THR A 173 19.05 15.10 9.62
CA THR A 173 19.28 13.96 10.54
C THR A 173 20.38 14.24 11.53
N ASN A 174 20.05 14.22 12.82
CA ASN A 174 20.98 14.44 13.92
C ASN A 174 21.57 13.13 14.50
N GLY A 175 21.20 11.97 13.95
CA GLY A 175 21.69 10.66 14.39
C GLY A 175 21.56 9.57 13.32
N ASP A 176 22.65 8.83 13.10
CA ASP A 176 22.75 7.87 12.00
C ASP A 176 22.24 6.45 12.33
N ILE A 177 22.18 6.10 13.62
CA ILE A 177 22.03 4.71 14.07
C ILE A 177 20.59 4.20 13.87
N LEU A 178 19.59 4.95 14.37
CA LEU A 178 18.18 4.59 14.28
C LEU A 178 17.67 4.64 12.83
N ARG A 179 18.11 5.63 12.04
CA ARG A 179 17.86 5.69 10.60
C ARG A 179 18.38 4.46 9.86
N LYS A 180 19.64 4.07 10.09
CA LYS A 180 20.22 2.85 9.47
C LYS A 180 19.46 1.58 9.88
N ALA A 181 19.03 1.49 11.14
CA ALA A 181 18.21 0.37 11.61
C ALA A 181 16.82 0.33 10.94
N SER A 182 16.18 1.49 10.77
CA SER A 182 14.90 1.65 10.07
C SER A 182 14.99 1.23 8.59
N ASP A 183 16.02 1.71 7.90
CA ASP A 183 16.28 1.35 6.51
C ASP A 183 16.56 -0.16 6.39
N ALA A 184 17.39 -0.72 7.29
CA ALA A 184 17.64 -2.15 7.33
C ALA A 184 16.36 -2.96 7.56
N LEU A 185 15.49 -2.54 8.49
CA LEU A 185 14.22 -3.20 8.75
C LEU A 185 13.29 -3.16 7.53
N SER A 186 13.19 -2.01 6.85
CA SER A 186 12.40 -1.85 5.63
C SER A 186 12.95 -2.70 4.48
N ILE A 187 14.27 -2.76 4.31
CA ILE A 187 14.94 -3.63 3.33
C ILE A 187 14.64 -5.10 3.63
N ILE A 188 14.84 -5.54 4.88
CA ILE A 188 14.62 -6.93 5.29
C ILE A 188 13.16 -7.34 5.08
N LEU A 189 12.20 -6.53 5.55
CA LEU A 189 10.77 -6.79 5.35
C LEU A 189 10.42 -6.85 3.85
N SER A 190 10.99 -5.98 3.03
CA SER A 190 10.77 -5.98 1.58
C SER A 190 11.37 -7.24 0.91
N ILE A 191 12.56 -7.67 1.30
CA ILE A 191 13.17 -8.89 0.74
C ILE A 191 12.36 -10.12 1.16
N ILE A 192 12.00 -10.24 2.44
CA ILE A 192 11.22 -11.37 2.94
C ILE A 192 9.85 -11.42 2.23
N THR A 193 9.17 -10.28 2.09
CA THR A 193 7.87 -10.22 1.41
C THR A 193 7.98 -10.59 -0.07
N LEU A 194 9.07 -10.19 -0.74
CA LEU A 194 9.36 -10.63 -2.11
C LEU A 194 9.51 -12.15 -2.20
N ILE A 195 10.30 -12.75 -1.30
CA ILE A 195 10.50 -14.20 -1.25
C ILE A 195 9.16 -14.93 -1.06
N VAL A 196 8.30 -14.45 -0.15
CA VAL A 196 6.97 -15.02 0.07
C VAL A 196 6.10 -14.90 -1.18
N ASN A 197 6.11 -13.76 -1.88
CA ASN A 197 5.35 -13.57 -3.11
C ASN A 197 5.86 -14.44 -4.28
N ILE A 198 7.18 -14.63 -4.41
CA ILE A 198 7.76 -15.57 -5.38
C ILE A 198 7.32 -17.00 -5.06
N PHE A 199 7.41 -17.40 -3.79
CA PHE A 199 6.99 -18.71 -3.34
C PHE A 199 5.50 -18.98 -3.61
N LEU A 200 4.64 -17.98 -3.35
CA LEU A 200 3.22 -18.01 -3.70
C LEU A 200 2.98 -18.21 -5.20
N SER A 201 3.75 -17.50 -6.03
CA SER A 201 3.66 -17.60 -7.50
C SER A 201 4.02 -19.01 -7.98
N VAL A 202 5.08 -19.61 -7.42
CA VAL A 202 5.51 -20.98 -7.74
C VAL A 202 4.47 -22.00 -7.30
N ILE A 203 3.90 -21.87 -6.10
CA ILE A 203 2.83 -22.77 -5.65
C ILE A 203 1.63 -22.68 -6.58
N LEU A 204 1.20 -21.48 -6.96
CA LEU A 204 0.07 -21.27 -7.86
C LEU A 204 0.31 -21.93 -9.23
N ALA A 205 1.53 -21.84 -9.76
CA ALA A 205 1.89 -22.51 -11.01
C ALA A 205 1.87 -24.03 -10.89
N ARG A 206 2.25 -24.58 -9.72
CA ARG A 206 2.30 -26.02 -9.46
C ARG A 206 0.91 -26.62 -9.20
N GLU A 207 0.10 -25.98 -8.36
CA GLU A 207 -1.24 -26.47 -7.97
C GLU A 207 -2.22 -26.48 -9.15
N ARG A 208 -2.01 -25.64 -10.17
CA ARG A 208 -2.80 -25.64 -11.42
C ARG A 208 -2.91 -27.04 -12.07
N LYS A 209 -1.96 -27.93 -11.83
CA LYS A 209 -1.91 -29.28 -12.42
C LYS A 209 -2.75 -30.33 -11.68
N TYR A 210 -3.21 -30.07 -10.45
CA TYR A 210 -3.75 -31.10 -9.55
C TYR A 210 -5.18 -30.83 -9.05
N ILE A 211 -5.86 -29.80 -9.57
CA ILE A 211 -7.16 -29.37 -9.04
C ILE A 211 -8.31 -30.07 -9.76
N ASP A 212 -9.17 -30.72 -8.98
CA ASP A 212 -10.42 -31.31 -9.42
C ASP A 212 -11.45 -30.24 -9.83
N LYS A 213 -12.37 -30.61 -10.74
CA LYS A 213 -13.37 -29.69 -11.31
C LYS A 213 -14.28 -29.02 -10.27
N ALA A 214 -14.51 -29.65 -9.11
CA ALA A 214 -15.36 -29.11 -8.05
C ALA A 214 -14.70 -27.94 -7.28
N ASP A 215 -13.37 -27.93 -7.15
CA ASP A 215 -12.62 -26.89 -6.44
C ASP A 215 -12.22 -25.70 -7.31
N MET A 216 -12.42 -25.81 -8.63
CA MET A 216 -12.08 -24.77 -9.62
C MET A 216 -12.67 -23.39 -9.31
N ASN A 217 -13.90 -23.31 -8.79
CA ASN A 217 -14.54 -22.03 -8.51
C ASN A 217 -13.94 -21.32 -7.29
N LYS A 218 -13.58 -22.06 -6.23
CA LYS A 218 -12.89 -21.53 -5.05
C LYS A 218 -11.46 -21.12 -5.42
N PHE A 219 -10.78 -21.96 -6.19
CA PHE A 219 -9.45 -21.69 -6.71
C PHE A 219 -9.40 -20.46 -7.61
N ASN A 220 -10.41 -20.21 -8.45
CA ASN A 220 -10.45 -19.01 -9.29
C ASN A 220 -10.52 -17.71 -8.47
N GLY A 221 -11.23 -17.72 -7.34
CA GLY A 221 -11.27 -16.58 -6.41
C GLY A 221 -9.91 -16.35 -5.74
N GLU A 222 -9.28 -17.41 -5.23
CA GLU A 222 -7.95 -17.34 -4.60
C GLU A 222 -6.86 -16.96 -5.61
N LYS A 223 -6.93 -17.46 -6.84
CA LYS A 223 -6.02 -17.09 -7.94
C LYS A 223 -6.05 -15.59 -8.21
N GLY A 224 -7.26 -15.00 -8.29
CA GLY A 224 -7.40 -13.56 -8.50
C GLY A 224 -6.80 -12.74 -7.37
N LEU A 225 -7.01 -13.20 -6.13
CA LEU A 225 -6.36 -12.58 -4.97
C LEU A 225 -4.85 -12.67 -5.08
N ILE A 226 -4.27 -13.86 -5.33
CA ILE A 226 -2.81 -14.04 -5.41
C ILE A 226 -2.18 -13.16 -6.49
N ILE A 227 -2.77 -13.12 -7.70
CA ILE A 227 -2.34 -12.22 -8.77
C ILE A 227 -2.32 -10.77 -8.28
N THR A 228 -3.37 -10.34 -7.59
CA THR A 228 -3.44 -8.98 -7.02
C THR A 228 -2.27 -8.65 -6.11
N SER A 229 -1.88 -9.58 -5.22
CA SER A 229 -0.74 -9.36 -4.31
C SER A 229 0.58 -9.32 -5.05
N ILE A 230 0.77 -10.17 -6.07
CA ILE A 230 2.00 -10.15 -6.87
C ILE A 230 2.12 -8.83 -7.63
N VAL A 231 1.06 -8.38 -8.28
CA VAL A 231 1.08 -7.15 -9.10
C VAL A 231 1.27 -5.91 -8.21
N SER A 232 0.53 -5.79 -7.12
CA SER A 232 0.72 -4.70 -6.15
C SER A 232 2.16 -4.69 -5.60
N TYR A 233 2.65 -5.85 -5.18
CA TYR A 233 4.00 -5.94 -4.64
C TYR A 233 5.08 -5.62 -5.67
N ALA A 234 4.86 -5.92 -6.95
CA ALA A 234 5.76 -5.51 -8.02
C ALA A 234 5.85 -3.98 -8.14
N PHE A 235 4.72 -3.27 -8.07
CA PHE A 235 4.72 -1.80 -8.07
C PHE A 235 5.38 -1.22 -6.82
N TYR A 236 5.15 -1.82 -5.63
CA TYR A 236 5.88 -1.45 -4.42
C TYR A 236 7.40 -1.61 -4.60
N MET A 237 7.86 -2.74 -5.16
CA MET A 237 9.29 -2.98 -5.38
C MET A 237 9.89 -1.99 -6.37
N LEU A 238 9.14 -1.57 -7.40
CA LEU A 238 9.56 -0.50 -8.31
C LEU A 238 9.70 0.83 -7.58
N CYS A 239 8.71 1.20 -6.76
CA CYS A 239 8.78 2.40 -5.91
C CYS A 239 9.98 2.37 -4.97
N PHE A 240 10.23 1.22 -4.34
CA PHE A 240 11.33 1.01 -3.40
C PHE A 240 12.70 1.10 -4.09
N ALA A 241 12.86 0.43 -5.24
CA ALA A 241 14.08 0.49 -6.03
C ALA A 241 14.34 1.92 -6.54
N SER A 242 13.31 2.61 -7.01
CA SER A 242 13.39 4.03 -7.40
C SER A 242 13.84 4.92 -6.26
N ASN A 243 13.38 4.68 -5.03
CA ASN A 243 13.84 5.42 -3.85
C ASN A 243 15.33 5.18 -3.56
N ILE A 244 15.78 3.93 -3.57
CA ILE A 244 17.21 3.60 -3.39
C ILE A 244 18.05 4.26 -4.49
N LEU A 245 17.62 4.18 -5.75
CA LEU A 245 18.34 4.79 -6.87
C LEU A 245 18.40 6.31 -6.77
N ALA A 246 17.30 6.95 -6.38
CA ALA A 246 17.28 8.39 -6.16
C ALA A 246 18.21 8.80 -5.00
N ARG A 247 18.15 8.08 -3.86
CA ARG A 247 18.88 8.45 -2.64
C ARG A 247 20.38 8.18 -2.71
N TYR A 248 20.79 7.05 -3.31
CA TYR A 248 22.20 6.60 -3.30
C TYR A 248 22.94 6.85 -4.60
N PHE A 249 22.23 6.93 -5.73
CA PHE A 249 22.83 7.15 -7.05
C PHE A 249 22.47 8.51 -7.66
N ASP A 250 21.73 9.34 -6.92
CA ASP A 250 21.31 10.69 -7.33
C ASP A 250 20.61 10.75 -8.70
N VAL A 251 19.87 9.67 -9.01
CA VAL A 251 19.13 9.57 -10.27
C VAL A 251 17.83 10.34 -10.13
N LEU A 252 17.85 11.60 -10.55
CA LEU A 252 16.74 12.55 -10.42
C LEU A 252 15.40 12.02 -10.98
N PHE A 253 15.42 11.36 -12.15
CA PHE A 253 14.23 10.72 -12.72
C PHE A 253 13.60 9.68 -11.77
N CYS A 254 14.41 8.92 -11.05
CA CYS A 254 13.91 7.95 -10.08
C CYS A 254 13.23 8.61 -8.88
N GLY A 255 13.52 9.87 -8.57
CA GLY A 255 12.76 10.66 -7.59
C GLY A 255 11.36 10.99 -8.07
N PHE A 256 11.23 11.50 -9.31
CA PHE A 256 9.94 11.85 -9.91
C PHE A 256 9.01 10.65 -10.04
N VAL A 257 9.52 9.50 -10.50
CA VAL A 257 8.68 8.32 -10.77
C VAL A 257 8.14 7.65 -9.49
N GLN A 258 8.64 8.00 -8.29
CA GLN A 258 8.16 7.41 -7.03
C GLN A 258 6.66 7.59 -6.84
N TRP A 259 6.14 8.79 -7.16
CA TRP A 259 4.72 9.08 -7.07
C TRP A 259 3.89 8.18 -7.99
N LEU A 260 4.34 7.99 -9.23
CA LEU A 260 3.69 7.09 -10.18
C LEU A 260 3.58 5.67 -9.63
N PHE A 261 4.69 5.10 -9.17
CA PHE A 261 4.70 3.71 -8.67
C PHE A 261 3.95 3.55 -7.36
N LEU A 262 4.01 4.54 -6.46
CA LEU A 262 3.24 4.52 -5.22
C LEU A 262 1.74 4.61 -5.49
N GLY A 263 1.34 5.50 -6.40
CA GLY A 263 -0.05 5.63 -6.84
C GLY A 263 -0.58 4.34 -7.45
N LEU A 264 0.17 3.75 -8.37
CA LEU A 264 -0.17 2.45 -8.97
C LEU A 264 -0.23 1.34 -7.92
N ASN A 265 0.72 1.27 -6.98
CA ASN A 265 0.69 0.30 -5.89
C ASN A 265 -0.58 0.42 -5.04
N SER A 266 -1.06 1.63 -4.80
CA SER A 266 -2.21 1.87 -3.91
C SER A 266 -3.55 1.64 -4.61
N ILE A 267 -3.61 1.91 -5.92
CA ILE A 267 -4.83 1.78 -6.74
C ILE A 267 -5.04 0.35 -7.23
N THR A 268 -3.96 -0.31 -7.65
CA THR A 268 -4.01 -1.64 -8.29
C THR A 268 -4.69 -2.73 -7.45
N PRO A 269 -4.45 -2.87 -6.13
CA PRO A 269 -5.10 -3.86 -5.29
C PRO A 269 -6.63 -3.85 -5.42
N PHE A 270 -7.23 -2.67 -5.38
CA PHE A 270 -8.67 -2.52 -5.50
C PHE A 270 -9.17 -3.00 -6.87
N TRP A 271 -8.59 -2.48 -7.95
CA TRP A 271 -9.04 -2.82 -9.30
C TRP A 271 -8.79 -4.30 -9.65
N CYS A 272 -7.68 -4.87 -9.19
CA CYS A 272 -7.40 -6.29 -9.36
C CYS A 272 -8.39 -7.17 -8.58
N ILE A 273 -8.80 -6.79 -7.36
CA ILE A 273 -9.85 -7.51 -6.63
C ILE A 273 -11.18 -7.46 -7.41
N ILE A 274 -11.56 -6.29 -7.94
CA ILE A 274 -12.80 -6.14 -8.70
C ILE A 274 -12.77 -6.94 -10.02
N LEU A 275 -11.62 -6.94 -10.71
CA LEU A 275 -11.48 -7.58 -12.01
C LEU A 275 -11.35 -9.11 -11.87
N PHE A 276 -10.50 -9.57 -10.95
CA PHE A 276 -10.10 -10.97 -10.85
C PHE A 276 -10.81 -11.77 -9.75
N THR A 277 -11.59 -11.14 -8.86
CA THR A 277 -12.35 -11.84 -7.82
C THR A 277 -13.87 -11.72 -8.07
N PRO A 278 -14.48 -12.64 -8.83
CA PRO A 278 -15.89 -12.55 -9.24
C PRO A 278 -16.87 -12.50 -8.06
N THR A 279 -16.52 -13.11 -6.93
CA THR A 279 -17.30 -13.07 -5.69
C THR A 279 -17.40 -11.64 -5.15
N VAL A 280 -16.27 -10.92 -5.03
CA VAL A 280 -16.28 -9.52 -4.58
C VAL A 280 -17.05 -8.65 -5.57
N ARG A 281 -16.85 -8.84 -6.88
CA ARG A 281 -17.60 -8.10 -7.91
C ARG A 281 -19.12 -8.32 -7.81
N ARG A 282 -19.57 -9.56 -7.62
CA ARG A 282 -20.99 -9.87 -7.44
C ARG A 282 -21.54 -9.24 -6.15
N LEU A 283 -20.79 -9.24 -5.06
CA LEU A 283 -21.22 -8.63 -3.79
C LEU A 283 -21.20 -7.09 -3.82
N ALA A 284 -20.24 -6.50 -4.53
CA ALA A 284 -20.14 -5.06 -4.71
C ALA A 284 -21.28 -4.52 -5.57
N PHE A 285 -21.57 -5.16 -6.71
CA PHE A 285 -22.43 -4.60 -7.75
C PHE A 285 -23.75 -5.34 -8.00
N SER A 286 -23.97 -6.55 -7.45
CA SER A 286 -25.31 -7.15 -7.53
C SER A 286 -26.23 -6.51 -6.51
N LYS A 287 -27.32 -5.91 -7.02
CA LYS A 287 -28.52 -5.65 -6.25
C LYS A 287 -29.01 -7.02 -5.77
N GLN A 288 -29.03 -7.25 -4.46
CA GLN A 288 -29.57 -8.49 -3.89
C GLN A 288 -30.89 -8.82 -4.59
N ARG A 289 -30.92 -9.87 -5.42
CA ARG A 289 -32.16 -10.61 -5.61
C ARG A 289 -32.38 -11.31 -4.28
N GLU A 290 -33.11 -10.66 -3.40
CA GLU A 290 -33.76 -11.31 -2.26
C GLU A 290 -34.39 -12.62 -2.77
N GLY A 291 -34.02 -13.75 -2.17
CA GLY A 291 -34.72 -15.02 -2.39
C GLY A 291 -33.93 -16.20 -2.96
N LYS A 292 -32.62 -16.09 -3.23
CA LYS A 292 -31.80 -17.31 -3.36
C LYS A 292 -30.67 -17.32 -2.35
N PRO A 293 -30.61 -18.31 -1.43
CA PRO A 293 -29.47 -18.44 -0.56
C PRO A 293 -28.24 -18.58 -1.44
N ILE A 294 -27.27 -17.70 -1.24
CA ILE A 294 -25.91 -17.97 -1.68
C ILE A 294 -25.53 -19.22 -0.90
N VAL A 295 -25.51 -20.36 -1.58
CA VAL A 295 -24.87 -21.56 -1.06
C VAL A 295 -23.38 -21.24 -0.96
N VAL A 296 -23.01 -20.59 0.13
CA VAL A 296 -21.69 -20.78 0.69
C VAL A 296 -21.75 -22.22 1.17
N LEU A 297 -21.11 -23.13 0.42
CA LEU A 297 -20.83 -24.46 0.93
C LEU A 297 -20.04 -24.23 2.23
N SER A 298 -20.77 -24.38 3.33
CA SER A 298 -20.28 -24.29 4.68
C SER A 298 -19.16 -25.31 4.85
N GLN A 299 -17.99 -24.83 5.26
CA GLN A 299 -17.14 -25.53 6.21
C GLN A 299 -16.92 -24.58 7.37
#